data_AF-A0A812R582-F1
#
_entry.id   AF-A0A812R582-F1
#
_cell.length_a   1.000
_cell.length_b   1.000
_cell.length_c   1.000
_cell.angle_alpha   90.00
_cell.angle_beta   90.00
_cell.angle_gamma   90.00
#
_symmetry.space_group_name_H-M   'P 1'
#
loop_
_entity.id
_entity.type
_entity.pdbx_description
1 polymer ?
#
loop_
_entity_poly.entity_id
_entity_poly.type
_entity_poly.pdbx_seq_one_letter_code
_entity_poly.pdbx_strand_id
1 'polypeptide(L)'
;MSASESRFDNGALEEQRRWSASGMFRNTWQRMNEWGDEIERRHFDGNFVGSLVGAPMRAGQVMNEWGDDFERRHFEGDFLSAVSRAPVAAGEVLSEAIGQIVDSSLELPVDSVEPWMTPGFDAEAFVSFHPTAAMEDAPHVEEARGPSPPSPAAPDVPSSEHSPEHSPARSERRNSSSSTGGRTVDEVAAFMSSLPDGAEMERVAEELQVQLHAEQAKRQGRYEALRALKVALLQLPREAAQEKGLADEAAGARAEAAARACAAQRALQALKENHQQLQEKLEAQVDQREQLEAAAAAARAAVERAAQLAASACREWARDGPETDALKSSKIELAELLAELDEARLHRRRELKALQQEVETLERENQWFRSGGHDQYEAPASFTASLRKLFKVAIGKGDAPDSTPTSTSSPSA
;
A
#
# COMPACT_ATOMS: atom_id res chain seq x y z
N MET A 1 -48.85 22.40 43.81
CA MET A 1 -49.58 22.66 42.56
C MET A 1 -48.56 22.95 41.46
N SER A 2 -48.32 21.99 40.58
CA SER A 2 -47.81 22.15 39.20
C SER A 2 -47.76 20.76 38.59
N ALA A 3 -48.81 20.43 37.84
CA ALA A 3 -48.88 19.26 36.99
C ALA A 3 -48.46 19.73 35.59
N SER A 4 -47.33 19.24 35.09
CA SER A 4 -46.89 19.47 33.72
C SER A 4 -47.02 18.15 32.94
N GLU A 5 -47.90 18.22 31.95
CA GLU A 5 -48.36 17.18 31.03
C GLU A 5 -47.23 16.51 30.25
N SER A 6 -47.17 15.18 30.31
CA SER A 6 -46.44 14.35 29.34
C SER A 6 -47.32 14.13 28.11
N ARG A 7 -47.05 14.88 27.04
CA ARG A 7 -47.78 14.79 25.78
C ARG A 7 -46.83 14.62 24.61
N PHE A 8 -46.10 13.50 24.54
CA PHE A 8 -45.45 13.05 23.30
C PHE A 8 -45.38 11.52 23.26
N ASP A 9 -45.52 10.97 22.05
CA ASP A 9 -45.35 9.56 21.63
C ASP A 9 -46.58 8.65 21.48
N ASN A 10 -47.66 9.14 20.85
CA ASN A 10 -48.69 8.28 20.23
C ASN A 10 -48.60 8.19 18.69
N GLY A 11 -47.76 8.99 18.02
CA GLY A 11 -47.70 9.03 16.55
C GLY A 11 -47.07 7.79 15.91
N ALA A 12 -46.05 7.20 16.55
CA ALA A 12 -45.32 6.07 15.97
C ALA A 12 -46.14 4.76 15.92
N LEU A 13 -47.07 4.58 16.86
CA LEU A 13 -47.92 3.37 16.91
C LEU A 13 -49.05 3.40 15.88
N GLU A 14 -49.50 4.58 15.46
CA GLU A 14 -50.54 4.71 14.43
C GLU A 14 -50.00 4.48 13.01
N GLU A 15 -48.76 4.88 12.72
CA GLU A 15 -48.12 4.58 11.43
C GLU A 15 -47.84 3.07 11.27
N GLN A 16 -47.41 2.38 12.33
CA GLN A 16 -47.19 0.94 12.29
C GLN A 16 -48.50 0.14 12.03
N ARG A 17 -49.64 0.63 12.53
CA ARG A 17 -50.96 0.04 12.24
C ARG A 17 -51.43 0.31 10.80
N ARG A 18 -51.04 1.44 10.22
CA ARG A 18 -51.41 1.79 8.84
C ARG A 18 -50.66 0.94 7.80
N TRP A 19 -49.43 0.53 8.11
CA TRP A 19 -48.65 -0.38 7.25
C TRP A 19 -49.13 -1.84 7.33
N SER A 20 -49.61 -2.28 8.49
CA SER A 20 -50.13 -3.65 8.68
C SER A 20 -51.54 -3.85 8.11
N ALA A 21 -52.34 -2.79 7.99
CA ALA A 21 -53.69 -2.86 7.42
C ALA A 21 -53.73 -2.77 5.88
N SER A 22 -52.62 -2.39 5.23
CA SER A 22 -52.57 -2.33 3.76
C SER A 22 -52.32 -3.73 3.20
N GLY A 23 -53.36 -4.33 2.61
CA GLY A 23 -53.37 -5.68 2.01
C GLY A 23 -52.37 -5.93 0.87
N MET A 24 -51.37 -5.07 0.70
CA MET A 24 -50.24 -5.27 -0.21
C MET A 24 -49.48 -6.57 0.09
N PHE A 25 -49.22 -6.91 1.36
CA PHE A 25 -48.46 -8.12 1.68
C PHE A 25 -49.19 -9.41 1.28
N ARG A 26 -50.52 -9.46 1.40
CA ARG A 26 -51.29 -10.64 0.96
C ARG A 26 -51.24 -10.83 -0.55
N ASN A 27 -51.37 -9.75 -1.32
CA ASN A 27 -51.33 -9.83 -2.78
C ASN A 27 -49.92 -10.16 -3.30
N THR A 28 -48.87 -9.70 -2.62
CA THR A 28 -47.48 -10.06 -2.96
C THR A 28 -47.19 -11.52 -2.63
N TRP A 29 -47.67 -12.02 -1.49
CA TRP A 29 -47.50 -13.43 -1.11
C TRP A 29 -48.27 -14.38 -2.03
N GLN A 30 -49.48 -14.00 -2.45
CA GLN A 30 -50.30 -14.78 -3.36
C GLN A 30 -49.67 -14.84 -4.77
N ARG A 31 -49.08 -13.73 -5.25
CA ARG A 31 -48.27 -13.73 -6.49
C ARG A 31 -46.99 -14.55 -6.39
N MET A 32 -46.35 -14.60 -5.21
CA MET A 32 -45.19 -15.49 -5.00
C MET A 32 -45.59 -16.96 -5.08
N ASN A 33 -46.75 -17.34 -4.56
CA ASN A 33 -47.26 -18.71 -4.70
C ASN A 33 -47.63 -19.05 -6.15
N GLU A 34 -48.31 -18.16 -6.87
CA GLU A 34 -48.61 -18.37 -8.30
C GLU A 34 -47.34 -18.48 -9.15
N TRP A 35 -46.28 -17.72 -8.81
CA TRP A 35 -44.98 -17.84 -9.45
C TRP A 35 -44.26 -19.16 -9.12
N GLY A 36 -44.39 -19.64 -7.88
CA GLY A 36 -43.90 -20.95 -7.46
C GLY A 36 -44.55 -22.09 -8.25
N ASP A 37 -45.88 -22.08 -8.36
CA ASP A 37 -46.65 -23.09 -9.11
C ASP A 37 -46.33 -23.08 -10.62
N GLU A 38 -46.11 -21.89 -11.20
CA GLU A 38 -45.74 -21.73 -12.61
C GLU A 38 -44.32 -22.26 -12.89
N ILE A 39 -43.38 -22.06 -11.96
CA ILE A 39 -42.03 -22.64 -12.04
C ILE A 39 -42.09 -24.15 -11.89
N GLU A 40 -42.89 -24.65 -10.95
CA GLU A 40 -43.06 -26.09 -10.72
C GLU A 40 -43.62 -26.78 -11.97
N ARG A 41 -44.58 -26.15 -12.65
CA ARG A 41 -45.12 -26.64 -13.93
C ARG A 41 -44.12 -26.59 -15.09
N ARG A 42 -43.32 -25.52 -15.21
CA ARG A 42 -42.43 -25.34 -16.37
C ARG A 42 -41.11 -26.10 -16.27
N HIS A 43 -40.63 -26.37 -15.06
CA HIS A 43 -39.29 -26.91 -14.87
C HIS A 43 -39.25 -28.32 -14.28
N PHE A 44 -40.34 -28.80 -13.68
CA PHE A 44 -40.30 -30.04 -12.90
C PHE A 44 -41.29 -31.13 -13.33
N ASP A 45 -42.07 -30.95 -14.40
CA ASP A 45 -42.96 -31.97 -15.01
C ASP A 45 -43.74 -32.83 -13.99
N GLY A 46 -44.13 -32.24 -12.85
CA GLY A 46 -44.85 -32.92 -11.78
C GLY A 46 -44.06 -33.97 -10.99
N ASN A 47 -42.72 -34.02 -11.08
CA ASN A 47 -41.88 -34.93 -10.29
C ASN A 47 -40.80 -34.19 -9.49
N PHE A 48 -41.25 -33.33 -8.57
CA PHE A 48 -40.39 -32.55 -7.67
C PHE A 48 -39.43 -33.43 -6.85
N VAL A 49 -39.91 -34.56 -6.30
CA VAL A 49 -39.09 -35.47 -5.49
C VAL A 49 -38.01 -36.18 -6.31
N GLY A 50 -38.31 -36.58 -7.55
CA GLY A 50 -37.30 -37.13 -8.46
C GLY A 50 -36.26 -36.09 -8.87
N SER A 51 -36.66 -34.83 -9.00
CA SER A 51 -35.75 -33.74 -9.33
C SER A 51 -34.85 -33.31 -8.17
N LEU A 52 -35.33 -33.37 -6.92
CA LEU A 52 -34.57 -32.99 -5.73
C LEU A 52 -33.42 -33.98 -5.43
N VAL A 53 -33.61 -35.26 -5.77
CA VAL A 53 -32.57 -36.29 -5.63
C VAL A 53 -31.49 -36.16 -6.72
N GLY A 54 -31.82 -35.60 -7.88
CA GLY A 54 -30.87 -35.32 -8.97
C GLY A 54 -30.27 -33.91 -8.97
N ALA A 55 -30.84 -32.98 -8.21
CA ALA A 55 -30.46 -31.56 -8.20
C ALA A 55 -29.03 -31.29 -7.74
N PRO A 56 -28.46 -31.98 -6.72
CA PRO A 56 -27.07 -31.74 -6.32
C PRO A 56 -26.07 -32.15 -7.41
N MET A 57 -26.34 -33.24 -8.13
CA MET A 57 -25.48 -33.70 -9.22
C MET A 57 -25.58 -32.82 -10.47
N ARG A 58 -26.79 -32.35 -10.81
CA ARG A 58 -26.97 -31.40 -11.93
C ARG A 58 -26.44 -30.01 -11.61
N ALA A 59 -26.59 -29.53 -10.38
CA ALA A 59 -26.00 -28.26 -9.94
C ALA A 59 -24.46 -28.31 -9.99
N GLY A 60 -23.85 -29.43 -9.62
CA GLY A 60 -22.40 -29.63 -9.79
C GLY A 60 -21.94 -29.64 -11.25
N GLN A 61 -22.71 -30.25 -12.15
CA GLN A 61 -22.41 -30.23 -13.60
C GLN A 61 -22.57 -28.84 -14.21
N VAL A 62 -23.65 -28.14 -13.87
CA VAL A 62 -23.91 -26.76 -14.36
C VAL A 62 -22.92 -25.76 -13.76
N MET A 63 -22.47 -25.93 -12.50
CA MET A 63 -21.41 -25.09 -11.93
C MET A 63 -20.06 -25.33 -12.62
N ASN A 64 -19.74 -26.58 -12.98
CA ASN A 64 -18.51 -26.86 -13.72
C ASN A 64 -18.57 -26.31 -15.14
N GLU A 65 -19.68 -26.50 -15.86
CA GLU A 65 -19.85 -25.94 -17.20
C GLU A 65 -19.90 -24.41 -17.19
N TRP A 66 -20.55 -23.79 -16.19
CA TRP A 66 -20.56 -22.34 -16.02
C TRP A 66 -19.18 -21.80 -15.63
N GLY A 67 -18.43 -22.52 -14.79
CA GLY A 67 -17.05 -22.21 -14.45
C GLY A 67 -16.14 -22.21 -15.69
N ASP A 68 -16.19 -23.27 -16.48
CA ASP A 68 -15.41 -23.39 -17.73
C ASP A 68 -15.78 -22.32 -18.77
N ASP A 69 -17.07 -22.00 -18.90
CA ASP A 69 -17.57 -21.03 -19.89
C ASP A 69 -17.37 -19.57 -19.41
N PHE A 70 -17.34 -19.33 -18.10
CA PHE A 70 -16.98 -18.05 -17.49
C PHE A 70 -15.46 -17.79 -17.57
N GLU A 71 -14.64 -18.80 -17.30
CA GLU A 71 -13.18 -18.75 -17.49
C GLU A 71 -12.84 -18.42 -18.95
N ARG A 72 -13.45 -19.13 -19.92
CA ARG A 72 -13.22 -18.87 -21.36
C ARG A 72 -13.61 -17.47 -21.84
N ARG A 73 -14.64 -16.86 -21.24
CA ARG A 73 -15.16 -15.56 -21.70
C ARG A 73 -14.54 -14.35 -21.01
N HIS A 74 -14.02 -14.51 -19.79
CA HIS A 74 -13.55 -13.39 -18.99
C HIS A 74 -12.05 -13.41 -18.68
N PHE A 75 -11.38 -14.53 -18.87
CA PHE A 75 -9.93 -14.63 -18.65
C PHE A 75 -9.28 -15.36 -19.84
N GLU A 76 -8.62 -14.61 -20.73
CA GLU A 76 -7.68 -15.19 -21.70
C GLU A 76 -6.42 -15.66 -20.93
N GLY A 77 -6.53 -16.80 -20.25
CA GLY A 77 -5.44 -17.39 -19.48
C GLY A 77 -5.93 -18.24 -18.32
N ASP A 78 -5.11 -19.23 -17.94
CA ASP A 78 -5.33 -20.14 -16.82
C ASP A 78 -5.38 -19.37 -15.49
N PHE A 79 -6.58 -18.92 -15.09
CA PHE A 79 -6.81 -18.04 -13.95
C PHE A 79 -6.38 -18.68 -12.63
N LEU A 80 -6.61 -19.98 -12.45
CA LEU A 80 -6.17 -20.69 -11.24
C LEU A 80 -4.63 -20.78 -11.18
N SER A 81 -3.97 -20.93 -12.32
CA SER A 81 -2.51 -20.83 -12.42
C SER A 81 -2.01 -19.40 -12.20
N ALA A 82 -2.76 -18.37 -12.64
CA ALA A 82 -2.46 -16.97 -12.37
C ALA A 82 -2.66 -16.59 -10.89
N VAL A 83 -3.73 -17.05 -10.24
CA VAL A 83 -4.02 -16.81 -8.82
C VAL A 83 -3.05 -17.56 -7.92
N SER A 84 -2.69 -18.80 -8.26
CA SER A 84 -1.68 -19.55 -7.51
C SER A 84 -0.26 -18.99 -7.70
N ARG A 85 0.02 -18.31 -8.81
CA ARG A 85 1.29 -17.60 -9.05
C ARG A 85 1.31 -16.17 -8.54
N ALA A 86 0.16 -15.55 -8.26
CA ALA A 86 0.09 -14.15 -7.81
C ALA A 86 0.91 -13.85 -6.54
N PRO A 87 0.96 -14.72 -5.50
CA PRO A 87 1.82 -14.48 -4.34
C PRO A 87 3.31 -14.53 -4.67
N VAL A 88 3.71 -15.40 -5.60
CA VAL A 88 5.10 -15.55 -6.05
C VAL A 88 5.52 -14.34 -6.89
N ALA A 89 4.68 -13.93 -7.85
CA ALA A 89 4.91 -12.75 -8.67
C ALA A 89 4.94 -11.45 -7.82
N ALA A 90 4.06 -11.33 -6.83
CA ALA A 90 4.10 -10.21 -5.88
C ALA A 90 5.38 -10.21 -5.04
N GLY A 91 5.86 -11.39 -4.64
CA GLY A 91 7.13 -11.54 -3.92
C GLY A 91 8.35 -11.17 -4.76
N GLU A 92 8.35 -11.50 -6.05
CA GLU A 92 9.42 -11.13 -7.00
C GLU A 92 9.47 -9.61 -7.21
N VAL A 93 8.32 -8.98 -7.46
CA VAL A 93 8.23 -7.51 -7.63
C VAL A 93 8.65 -6.77 -6.35
N LEU A 94 8.26 -7.28 -5.18
CA LEU A 94 8.67 -6.67 -3.90
C LEU A 94 10.17 -6.84 -3.65
N SER A 95 10.74 -7.99 -4.01
CA SER A 95 12.18 -8.25 -3.86
C SER A 95 13.02 -7.40 -4.81
N GLU A 96 12.55 -7.20 -6.04
CA GLU A 96 13.17 -6.29 -7.00
C GLU A 96 13.10 -4.82 -6.53
N ALA A 97 11.94 -4.40 -6.01
CA ALA A 97 11.78 -3.05 -5.45
C ALA A 97 12.67 -2.80 -4.22
N ILE A 98 12.82 -3.80 -3.34
CA ILE A 98 13.72 -3.72 -2.19
C ILE A 98 15.19 -3.67 -2.66
N GLY A 99 15.56 -4.47 -3.66
CA GLY A 99 16.89 -4.44 -4.28
C GLY A 99 17.23 -3.06 -4.84
N GLN A 100 16.31 -2.45 -5.59
CA GLN A 100 16.48 -1.10 -6.14
C GLN A 100 16.62 -0.04 -5.05
N ILE A 101 15.88 -0.14 -3.94
CA ILE A 101 16.01 0.80 -2.81
C ILE A 101 17.36 0.66 -2.11
N VAL A 102 17.86 -0.56 -1.95
CA VAL A 102 19.16 -0.84 -1.32
C VAL A 102 20.31 -0.37 -2.23
N ASP A 103 20.25 -0.65 -3.53
CA ASP A 103 21.26 -0.20 -4.49
C ASP A 103 21.26 1.33 -4.64
N SER A 104 20.08 1.97 -4.67
CA SER A 104 19.97 3.44 -4.71
C SER A 104 20.47 4.12 -3.41
N SER A 105 20.48 3.40 -2.29
CA SER A 105 20.99 3.90 -1.01
C SER A 105 22.51 3.73 -0.86
N LEU A 106 23.12 2.87 -1.68
CA LEU A 106 24.57 2.61 -1.69
C LEU A 106 25.35 3.51 -2.66
N GLU A 107 24.68 4.17 -3.60
CA GLU A 107 25.28 5.16 -4.51
C GLU A 107 25.26 6.60 -3.97
N LEU A 108 25.40 6.78 -2.65
CA LEU A 108 25.73 8.11 -2.12
C LEU A 108 27.22 8.39 -2.42
N PRO A 109 27.56 9.51 -3.07
CA PRO A 109 28.94 9.85 -3.38
C PRO A 109 29.74 9.99 -2.09
N VAL A 110 30.72 9.10 -1.90
CA VAL A 110 31.65 9.07 -0.76
C VAL A 110 32.48 10.37 -0.66
N ASP A 111 32.48 11.19 -1.71
CA ASP A 111 33.27 12.42 -1.82
C ASP A 111 32.61 13.68 -1.22
N SER A 112 31.48 13.59 -0.50
CA SER A 112 30.80 14.77 0.09
C SER A 112 30.69 14.79 1.62
N VAL A 113 31.34 13.85 2.32
CA VAL A 113 31.49 13.96 3.78
C VAL A 113 32.85 14.60 4.08
N GLU A 114 32.86 15.94 4.14
CA GLU A 114 33.97 16.64 4.80
C GLU A 114 34.13 16.10 6.24
N PRO A 115 35.35 15.80 6.70
CA PRO A 115 35.57 15.26 8.02
C PRO A 115 35.44 16.39 9.06
N TRP A 116 34.26 16.55 9.66
CA TRP A 116 34.08 17.31 10.89
C TRP A 116 34.56 16.48 12.09
N MET A 117 35.81 16.01 12.02
CA MET A 117 36.52 15.42 13.15
C MET A 117 37.19 16.56 13.91
N THR A 118 36.46 17.17 14.84
CA THR A 118 37.08 17.88 15.96
C THR A 118 37.93 16.90 16.77
N PRO A 119 39.24 17.14 16.98
CA PRO A 119 40.04 16.29 17.83
C PRO A 119 39.63 16.52 19.29
N GLY A 120 39.01 15.52 19.93
CA GLY A 120 38.75 15.54 21.37
C GLY A 120 37.41 14.99 21.85
N PHE A 121 36.59 14.36 21.00
CA PHE A 121 35.34 13.73 21.47
C PHE A 121 35.56 12.25 21.78
N ASP A 122 35.64 11.92 23.07
CA ASP A 122 35.70 10.56 23.59
C ASP A 122 34.43 9.79 23.23
N ALA A 123 34.56 8.83 22.32
CA ALA A 123 33.45 8.05 21.75
C ALA A 123 32.90 6.96 22.69
N GLU A 124 33.48 6.76 23.88
CA GLU A 124 33.05 5.71 24.82
C GLU A 124 31.92 6.13 25.77
N ALA A 125 31.48 7.40 25.77
CA ALA A 125 30.45 7.88 26.69
C ALA A 125 28.99 7.79 26.15
N PHE A 126 28.77 7.45 24.88
CA PHE A 126 27.44 7.60 24.25
C PHE A 126 26.61 6.31 24.13
N VAL A 127 27.16 5.15 24.48
CA VAL A 127 26.43 3.87 24.42
C VAL A 127 26.23 3.31 25.83
N SER A 128 25.46 4.03 26.64
CA SER A 128 24.93 3.55 27.91
C SER A 128 23.56 4.18 28.23
N PHE A 129 22.64 4.11 27.27
CA PHE A 129 21.22 4.36 27.55
C PHE A 129 20.51 3.01 27.70
N HIS A 130 20.39 2.56 28.95
CA HIS A 130 19.47 1.49 29.32
C HIS A 130 18.03 2.03 29.22
N PRO A 131 17.10 1.34 28.53
CA PRO A 131 15.69 1.66 28.64
C PRO A 131 15.18 1.15 30.00
N THR A 132 14.95 2.05 30.94
CA THR A 132 14.20 1.75 32.16
C THR A 132 12.74 1.50 31.81
N ALA A 133 12.37 0.22 31.83
CA ALA A 133 11.01 -0.26 31.97
C ALA A 133 10.47 0.15 33.36
N ALA A 134 9.58 1.15 33.40
CA ALA A 134 8.64 1.38 34.50
C ALA A 134 7.66 2.50 34.12
N MET A 135 6.48 2.15 33.62
CA MET A 135 5.23 2.89 33.90
C MET A 135 4.05 2.07 33.37
N GLU A 136 3.72 1.02 34.12
CA GLU A 136 2.34 0.54 34.22
C GLU A 136 1.61 1.39 35.27
N ASP A 137 0.30 1.52 35.09
CA ASP A 137 -0.71 2.10 35.97
C ASP A 137 -0.80 3.63 36.15
N ALA A 138 -1.76 4.24 35.43
CA ALA A 138 -2.71 5.16 36.06
C ALA A 138 -4.04 5.23 35.27
N PRO A 139 -5.20 5.39 35.96
CA PRO A 139 -6.53 5.11 35.42
C PRO A 139 -7.29 6.33 34.87
N HIS A 140 -8.39 6.05 34.17
CA HIS A 140 -9.59 6.86 33.89
C HIS A 140 -9.54 8.35 34.29
N VAL A 141 -9.63 9.23 33.29
CA VAL A 141 -10.10 10.61 33.48
C VAL A 141 -11.20 10.93 32.48
N GLU A 142 -12.26 11.47 33.06
CA GLU A 142 -13.56 11.82 32.52
C GLU A 142 -13.55 12.68 31.25
N GLU A 143 -14.55 12.35 30.44
CA GLU A 143 -15.28 13.20 29.52
C GLU A 143 -15.66 14.55 30.16
N ALA A 144 -15.00 15.63 29.72
CA ALA A 144 -15.41 16.99 30.01
C ALA A 144 -15.53 17.81 28.71
N ARG A 145 -16.77 18.23 28.47
CA ARG A 145 -17.27 19.22 27.50
C ARG A 145 -16.30 20.39 27.25
N GLY A 146 -16.23 20.86 26.00
CA GLY A 146 -15.79 22.23 25.69
C GLY A 146 -16.70 23.30 26.30
N PRO A 147 -16.53 24.63 26.06
CA PRO A 147 -15.75 25.27 24.98
C PRO A 147 -14.86 26.45 25.46
N SER A 148 -13.96 26.93 24.58
CA SER A 148 -13.65 28.35 24.30
C SER A 148 -12.17 28.54 23.90
N PRO A 149 -11.87 29.30 22.83
CA PRO A 149 -10.49 29.71 22.52
C PRO A 149 -10.03 30.80 23.50
N PRO A 150 -8.78 30.77 23.99
CA PRO A 150 -8.23 31.89 24.75
C PRO A 150 -7.99 33.08 23.82
N SER A 151 -8.57 34.21 24.21
CA SER A 151 -8.24 35.56 23.74
C SER A 151 -6.72 35.78 23.83
N PRO A 152 -6.07 36.40 22.82
CA PRO A 152 -4.66 36.77 22.93
C PRO A 152 -4.53 37.88 23.96
N ALA A 153 -4.09 37.50 25.16
CA ALA A 153 -3.63 38.44 26.18
C ALA A 153 -2.48 39.26 25.57
N ALA A 154 -2.65 40.58 25.64
CA ALA A 154 -1.63 41.56 25.30
C ALA A 154 -0.32 41.22 26.04
N PRO A 155 0.85 41.42 25.42
CA PRO A 155 2.09 41.42 26.18
C PRO A 155 2.06 42.63 27.12
N ASP A 156 1.98 42.36 28.41
CA ASP A 156 2.34 43.30 29.47
C ASP A 156 3.71 43.89 29.15
N VAL A 157 3.71 45.19 28.91
CA VAL A 157 4.90 46.03 28.82
C VAL A 157 5.46 46.15 30.24
N PRO A 158 6.64 45.60 30.57
CA PRO A 158 7.34 46.06 31.75
C PRO A 158 7.83 47.48 31.47
N SER A 159 7.07 48.45 31.97
CA SER A 159 7.58 49.79 32.24
C SER A 159 8.72 49.68 33.25
N SER A 160 9.93 49.85 32.75
CA SER A 160 11.19 50.03 33.47
C SER A 160 12.01 50.91 32.52
N GLU A 161 11.84 52.23 32.51
CA GLU A 161 12.22 53.17 33.57
C GLU A 161 13.49 52.74 34.29
N HIS A 162 14.61 52.62 33.57
CA HIS A 162 15.93 52.92 34.11
C HIS A 162 16.85 53.42 32.99
N SER A 163 16.83 54.75 32.80
CA SER A 163 17.96 55.51 32.26
C SER A 163 19.16 55.33 33.16
N PRO A 164 20.35 55.01 32.62
CA PRO A 164 21.59 55.57 33.13
C PRO A 164 22.01 56.69 32.18
N GLU A 165 21.59 57.91 32.51
CA GLU A 165 22.34 59.10 32.15
C GLU A 165 23.70 59.03 32.86
N HIS A 166 24.67 58.31 32.29
CA HIS A 166 26.06 58.46 32.67
C HIS A 166 26.74 59.45 31.72
N SER A 167 26.57 60.71 32.09
CA SER A 167 27.49 61.80 31.78
C SER A 167 28.94 61.37 32.06
N PRO A 168 29.87 61.46 31.10
CA PRO A 168 31.27 61.59 31.43
C PRO A 168 31.54 63.03 31.85
N ALA A 169 31.88 63.15 33.13
CA ALA A 169 32.46 64.29 33.81
C ALA A 169 33.16 65.32 32.90
N ARG A 170 32.53 66.49 32.83
CA ARG A 170 33.18 67.78 32.59
C ARG A 170 34.16 68.05 33.74
N SER A 171 35.39 67.54 33.62
CA SER A 171 36.49 67.88 34.53
C SER A 171 37.19 69.15 34.06
N GLU A 172 36.85 70.24 34.76
CA GLU A 172 37.77 71.26 35.30
C GLU A 172 39.04 71.54 34.46
N ARG A 173 39.08 72.62 33.67
CA ARG A 173 39.59 73.92 34.15
C ARG A 173 40.61 73.84 35.29
N ARG A 174 41.89 73.71 34.93
CA ARG A 174 43.01 74.43 35.55
C ARG A 174 43.86 75.00 34.39
N ASN A 175 43.69 76.27 34.02
CA ASN A 175 44.42 77.41 34.59
C ASN A 175 45.90 77.10 34.86
N SER A 176 46.70 77.16 33.79
CA SER A 176 48.15 77.33 33.86
C SER A 176 48.54 78.52 32.98
N SER A 177 48.55 79.70 33.61
CA SER A 177 49.50 80.79 33.41
C SER A 177 50.00 81.06 31.99
N SER A 178 49.41 82.06 31.33
CA SER A 178 50.07 82.84 30.28
C SER A 178 51.28 83.57 30.88
N SER A 179 52.46 82.98 30.73
CA SER A 179 53.74 83.66 30.91
C SER A 179 54.06 84.41 29.62
N THR A 180 53.75 85.70 29.59
CA THR A 180 54.16 86.62 28.53
C THR A 180 55.64 86.98 28.75
N GLY A 181 56.53 86.03 28.51
CA GLY A 181 57.97 86.29 28.43
C GLY A 181 58.26 87.03 27.12
N GLY A 182 58.74 88.27 27.22
CA GLY A 182 59.16 89.05 26.07
C GLY A 182 60.31 88.34 25.34
N ARG A 183 60.02 87.83 24.14
CA ARG A 183 61.03 87.32 23.21
C ARG A 183 62.03 88.43 22.92
N THR A 184 63.29 88.16 23.21
CA THR A 184 64.40 89.07 22.90
C THR A 184 64.60 89.13 21.39
N VAL A 185 65.11 90.25 20.88
CA VAL A 185 65.32 90.49 19.43
C VAL A 185 66.25 89.42 18.81
N ASP A 186 67.12 88.81 19.62
CA ASP A 186 68.01 87.72 19.21
C ASP A 186 67.29 86.38 19.01
N GLU A 187 66.21 86.08 19.75
CA GLU A 187 65.41 84.87 19.52
C GLU A 187 64.59 84.99 18.22
N VAL A 188 64.12 86.19 17.90
CA VAL A 188 63.42 86.46 16.63
C VAL A 188 64.40 86.37 15.46
N ALA A 189 65.64 86.87 15.61
CA ALA A 189 66.68 86.75 14.59
C ALA A 189 67.14 85.30 14.39
N ALA A 190 67.34 84.53 15.46
CA ALA A 190 67.67 83.10 15.38
C ALA A 190 66.55 82.29 14.73
N PHE A 191 65.29 82.60 15.05
CA PHE A 191 64.12 81.98 14.43
C PHE A 191 63.98 82.34 12.94
N MET A 192 64.24 83.59 12.57
CA MET A 192 64.22 84.00 11.16
C MET A 192 65.40 83.42 10.36
N SER A 193 66.54 83.18 11.01
CA SER A 193 67.71 82.54 10.41
C SER A 193 67.59 81.01 10.36
N SER A 194 66.71 80.42 11.18
CA SER A 194 66.35 79.00 11.13
C SER A 194 65.15 78.72 10.22
N LEU A 195 64.65 79.73 9.51
CA LEU A 195 63.64 79.49 8.49
C LEU A 195 64.31 78.70 7.36
N PRO A 196 63.75 77.53 7.01
CA PRO A 196 64.27 76.72 5.91
C PRO A 196 64.29 77.55 4.63
N ASP A 197 65.32 77.32 3.81
CA ASP A 197 65.49 77.98 2.51
C ASP A 197 64.23 77.79 1.65
N GLY A 198 63.94 78.71 0.72
CA GLY A 198 62.68 78.69 -0.05
C GLY A 198 62.42 77.35 -0.76
N ALA A 199 63.49 76.70 -1.22
CA ALA A 199 63.43 75.36 -1.82
C ALA A 199 63.09 74.24 -0.83
N GLU A 200 63.48 74.36 0.44
CA GLU A 200 63.10 73.41 1.49
C GLU A 200 61.65 73.58 1.90
N MET A 201 61.15 74.83 1.94
CA MET A 201 59.73 75.11 2.16
C MET A 201 58.84 74.54 1.07
N GLU A 202 59.28 74.60 -0.20
CA GLU A 202 58.57 73.98 -1.33
C GLU A 202 58.52 72.45 -1.18
N ARG A 203 59.64 71.81 -0.83
CA ARG A 203 59.66 70.35 -0.58
C ARG A 203 58.77 69.93 0.57
N VAL A 204 58.76 70.68 1.67
CA VAL A 204 57.87 70.43 2.81
C VAL A 204 56.41 70.63 2.41
N ALA A 205 56.10 71.63 1.57
CA ALA A 205 54.76 71.84 1.05
C ALA A 205 54.30 70.69 0.13
N GLU A 206 55.17 70.20 -0.75
CA GLU A 206 54.90 69.02 -1.59
C GLU A 206 54.69 67.76 -0.74
N GLU A 207 55.53 67.52 0.27
CA GLU A 207 55.38 66.38 1.18
C GLU A 207 54.06 66.45 1.96
N LEU A 208 53.71 67.62 2.49
CA LEU A 208 52.44 67.83 3.17
C LEU A 208 51.23 67.65 2.24
N GLN A 209 51.33 68.03 0.97
CA GLN A 209 50.28 67.75 -0.03
C GLN A 209 50.13 66.24 -0.27
N VAL A 210 51.23 65.50 -0.41
CA VAL A 210 51.19 64.04 -0.56
C VAL A 210 50.58 63.37 0.68
N GLN A 211 50.99 63.80 1.88
CA GLN A 211 50.43 63.29 3.13
C GLN A 211 48.93 63.61 3.26
N LEU A 212 48.50 64.81 2.87
CA LEU A 212 47.10 65.22 2.89
C LEU A 212 46.26 64.38 1.91
N HIS A 213 46.74 64.15 0.69
CA HIS A 213 46.07 63.25 -0.26
C HIS A 213 46.02 61.80 0.23
N ALA A 214 47.10 61.29 0.83
CA ALA A 214 47.13 59.95 1.42
C ALA A 214 46.12 59.82 2.58
N GLU A 215 46.03 60.82 3.45
CA GLU A 215 45.03 60.85 4.53
C GLU A 215 43.60 60.99 4.00
N GLN A 216 43.37 61.77 2.94
CA GLN A 216 42.06 61.84 2.27
C GLN A 216 41.65 60.48 1.69
N ALA A 217 42.56 59.79 1.00
CA ALA A 217 42.31 58.45 0.47
C ALA A 217 42.00 57.44 1.59
N LYS A 218 42.75 57.49 2.70
CA LYS A 218 42.45 56.66 3.89
C LYS A 218 41.07 56.95 4.47
N ARG A 219 40.67 58.22 4.57
CA ARG A 219 39.35 58.62 5.05
C ARG A 219 38.24 58.13 4.13
N GLN A 220 38.43 58.23 2.81
CA GLN A 220 37.49 57.70 1.82
C GLN A 220 37.35 56.18 1.97
N GLY A 221 38.45 55.43 2.04
CA GLY A 221 38.41 53.98 2.25
C GLY A 221 37.73 53.58 3.56
N ARG A 222 37.94 54.32 4.65
CA ARG A 222 37.21 54.12 5.91
C ARG A 222 35.71 54.37 5.75
N TYR A 223 35.32 55.39 5.00
CA TYR A 223 33.91 55.72 4.78
C TYR A 223 33.20 54.65 3.94
N GLU A 224 33.87 54.13 2.92
CA GLU A 224 33.38 53.02 2.09
C GLU A 224 33.24 51.74 2.92
N ALA A 225 34.23 51.41 3.76
CA ALA A 225 34.16 50.26 4.66
C ALA A 225 32.99 50.38 5.65
N LEU A 226 32.81 51.55 6.27
CA LEU A 226 31.67 51.80 7.16
C LEU A 226 30.32 51.72 6.43
N ARG A 227 30.26 52.19 5.18
CA ARG A 227 29.06 52.07 4.35
C ARG A 227 28.76 50.62 4.02
N ALA A 228 29.76 49.83 3.64
CA ALA A 228 29.61 48.39 3.37
C ALA A 228 29.14 47.65 4.63
N LEU A 229 29.73 47.94 5.80
CA LEU A 229 29.30 47.39 7.08
C LEU A 229 27.84 47.74 7.38
N LYS A 230 27.42 48.98 7.14
CA LYS A 230 26.03 49.40 7.33
C LYS A 230 25.06 48.63 6.43
N VAL A 231 25.43 48.38 5.17
CA VAL A 231 24.61 47.58 4.25
C VAL A 231 24.51 46.13 4.74
N ALA A 232 25.61 45.51 5.16
CA ALA A 232 25.61 44.17 5.71
C ALA A 232 24.76 44.06 6.98
N LEU A 233 24.88 45.03 7.90
CA LEU A 233 24.06 45.09 9.12
C LEU A 233 22.56 45.26 8.84
N LEU A 234 22.18 45.88 7.71
CA LEU A 234 20.77 45.97 7.30
C LEU A 234 20.27 44.70 6.59
N GLN A 235 21.17 43.86 6.06
CA GLN A 235 20.83 42.59 5.42
C GLN A 235 20.60 41.46 6.45
N LEU A 236 21.42 41.41 7.50
CA LEU A 236 21.32 40.36 8.53
C LEU A 236 19.91 40.20 9.14
N PRO A 237 19.15 41.26 9.49
CA PRO A 237 17.79 41.09 10.01
C PRO A 237 16.82 40.49 8.99
N ARG A 238 17.03 40.76 7.69
CA ARG A 238 16.22 40.19 6.62
C ARG A 238 16.51 38.71 6.46
N GLU A 239 17.78 38.32 6.48
CA GLU A 239 18.21 36.92 6.42
C GLU A 239 17.70 36.16 7.65
N ALA A 240 17.85 36.72 8.86
CA ALA A 240 17.32 36.13 10.09
C ALA A 240 15.79 35.97 10.05
N ALA A 241 15.06 36.93 9.47
CA ALA A 241 13.62 36.80 9.28
C ALA A 241 13.24 35.71 8.25
N GLN A 242 14.04 35.55 7.20
CA GLN A 242 13.86 34.49 6.21
C GLN A 242 14.15 33.11 6.79
N GLU A 243 15.26 32.95 7.52
CA GLU A 243 15.60 31.70 8.21
C GLU A 243 14.54 31.34 9.25
N LYS A 244 14.03 32.33 9.99
CA LYS A 244 12.91 32.11 10.91
C LYS A 244 11.66 31.60 10.18
N GLY A 245 11.33 32.19 9.02
CA GLY A 245 10.21 31.72 8.19
C GLY A 245 10.37 30.27 7.76
N LEU A 246 11.56 29.89 7.29
CA LEU A 246 11.87 28.50 6.92
C LEU A 246 11.82 27.55 8.13
N ALA A 247 12.27 27.99 9.30
CA ALA A 247 12.19 27.22 10.53
C ALA A 247 10.74 27.00 10.99
N ASP A 248 9.89 28.02 10.88
CA ASP A 248 8.45 27.94 11.19
C ASP A 248 7.72 27.01 10.19
N GLU A 249 8.05 27.08 8.89
CA GLU A 249 7.53 26.16 7.86
C GLU A 249 7.96 24.71 8.14
N ALA A 250 9.23 24.49 8.48
CA ALA A 250 9.74 23.16 8.82
C ALA A 250 9.10 22.61 10.10
N ALA A 251 8.86 23.47 11.10
CA ALA A 251 8.13 23.09 12.32
C ALA A 251 6.68 22.71 12.01
N GLY A 252 6.01 23.46 11.13
CA GLY A 252 4.66 23.14 10.62
C GLY A 252 4.62 21.78 9.92
N ALA A 253 5.55 21.54 8.99
CA ALA A 253 5.64 20.26 8.28
C ALA A 253 5.89 19.07 9.21
N ARG A 254 6.73 19.24 10.25
CA ARG A 254 6.94 18.22 11.29
C ARG A 254 5.68 17.96 12.11
N ALA A 255 4.94 19.00 12.48
CA ALA A 255 3.70 18.86 13.22
C ALA A 255 2.63 18.12 12.39
N GLU A 256 2.51 18.44 11.11
CA GLU A 256 1.62 17.71 10.19
C GLU A 256 2.03 16.24 10.02
N ALA A 257 3.33 15.97 9.85
CA ALA A 257 3.84 14.61 9.74
C ALA A 257 3.55 13.80 11.02
N ALA A 258 3.73 14.41 12.20
CA ALA A 258 3.38 13.80 13.47
C ALA A 258 1.86 13.52 13.58
N ALA A 259 1.00 14.45 13.15
CA ALA A 259 -0.44 14.24 13.13
C ALA A 259 -0.85 13.08 12.21
N ARG A 260 -0.24 12.98 11.02
CA ARG A 260 -0.45 11.85 10.09
C ARG A 260 0.01 10.52 10.69
N ALA A 261 1.16 10.50 11.37
CA ALA A 261 1.65 9.31 12.06
C ALA A 261 0.69 8.85 13.18
N CYS A 262 0.21 9.77 14.02
CA CYS A 262 -0.77 9.46 15.06
C CYS A 262 -2.12 8.99 14.49
N ALA A 263 -2.54 9.51 13.34
CA ALA A 263 -3.75 9.04 12.65
C ALA A 263 -3.56 7.61 12.11
N ALA A 264 -2.42 7.32 11.48
CA ALA A 264 -2.08 5.99 10.99
C ALA A 264 -2.00 4.95 12.12
N GLN A 265 -1.41 5.31 13.27
CA GLN A 265 -1.34 4.44 14.44
C GLN A 265 -2.74 4.09 14.99
N ARG A 266 -3.65 5.06 15.08
CA ARG A 266 -5.05 4.83 15.48
C ARG A 266 -5.78 3.91 14.50
N ALA A 267 -5.57 4.11 13.19
CA ALA A 267 -6.16 3.25 12.16
C ALA A 267 -5.65 1.80 12.27
N LEU A 268 -4.35 1.61 12.52
CA LEU A 268 -3.75 0.29 12.73
C LEU A 268 -4.31 -0.40 13.97
N GLN A 269 -4.50 0.35 15.07
CA GLN A 269 -5.11 -0.19 16.28
C GLN A 269 -6.56 -0.61 16.04
N ALA A 270 -7.36 0.23 15.37
CA ALA A 270 -8.74 -0.12 15.00
C ALA A 270 -8.80 -1.37 14.10
N LEU A 271 -7.84 -1.55 13.19
CA LEU A 271 -7.75 -2.76 12.36
C LEU A 271 -7.46 -4.01 13.21
N LYS A 272 -6.58 -3.90 14.22
CA LYS A 272 -6.28 -5.01 15.14
C LYS A 272 -7.50 -5.40 15.97
N GLU A 273 -8.23 -4.42 16.50
CA GLU A 273 -9.48 -4.64 17.24
C GLU A 273 -10.54 -5.31 16.35
N ASN A 274 -10.71 -4.84 15.12
CA ASN A 274 -11.60 -5.48 14.15
C ASN A 274 -11.18 -6.93 13.82
N HIS A 275 -9.88 -7.18 13.69
CA HIS A 275 -9.35 -8.53 13.46
C HIS A 275 -9.65 -9.46 14.64
N GLN A 276 -9.45 -9.00 15.89
CA GLN A 276 -9.80 -9.75 17.09
C GLN A 276 -11.30 -10.05 17.14
N GLN A 277 -12.17 -9.08 16.87
CA GLN A 277 -13.61 -9.30 16.81
C GLN A 277 -14.03 -10.32 15.74
N LEU A 278 -13.32 -10.37 14.61
CA LEU A 278 -13.57 -11.37 13.57
C LEU A 278 -13.10 -12.76 13.99
N GLN A 279 -11.98 -12.86 14.72
CA GLN A 279 -11.51 -14.12 15.30
C GLN A 279 -12.51 -14.66 16.33
N GLU A 280 -12.98 -13.82 17.26
CA GLU A 280 -14.00 -14.20 18.24
C GLU A 280 -15.30 -14.68 17.58
N LYS A 281 -15.74 -14.00 16.50
CA LYS A 281 -16.91 -14.44 15.72
C LYS A 281 -16.68 -15.77 15.02
N LEU A 282 -15.47 -16.02 14.53
CA LEU A 282 -15.12 -17.29 13.88
C LEU A 282 -15.11 -18.43 14.90
N GLU A 283 -14.52 -18.21 16.08
CA GLU A 283 -14.54 -19.17 17.18
C GLU A 283 -15.98 -19.48 17.62
N ALA A 284 -16.81 -18.46 17.81
CA ALA A 284 -18.23 -18.65 18.14
C ALA A 284 -19.00 -19.43 17.05
N GLN A 285 -18.65 -19.27 15.78
CA GLN A 285 -19.23 -20.07 14.69
C GLN A 285 -18.75 -21.52 14.69
N VAL A 286 -17.50 -21.78 15.05
CA VAL A 286 -16.96 -23.14 15.21
C VAL A 286 -17.68 -23.83 16.36
N ASP A 287 -17.79 -23.18 17.53
CA ASP A 287 -18.53 -23.71 18.69
C ASP A 287 -19.99 -24.01 18.34
N GLN A 288 -20.64 -23.11 17.59
CA GLN A 288 -22.01 -23.33 17.13
C GLN A 288 -22.13 -24.54 16.20
N ARG A 289 -21.16 -24.76 15.31
CA ARG A 289 -21.12 -25.95 14.44
C ARG A 289 -20.93 -27.22 15.25
N GLU A 290 -20.02 -27.24 16.20
CA GLU A 290 -19.81 -28.38 17.09
C GLU A 290 -21.07 -28.72 17.90
N GLN A 291 -21.79 -27.70 18.40
CA GLN A 291 -23.07 -27.90 19.08
C GLN A 291 -24.13 -28.51 18.17
N LEU A 292 -24.22 -28.05 16.91
CA LEU A 292 -25.16 -28.59 15.93
C LEU A 292 -24.79 -30.03 15.54
N GLU A 293 -23.51 -30.34 15.39
CA GLU A 293 -23.01 -31.69 15.13
C GLU A 293 -23.29 -32.64 16.30
N ALA A 294 -23.05 -32.19 17.53
CA ALA A 294 -23.37 -32.95 18.74
C ALA A 294 -24.90 -33.21 18.86
N ALA A 295 -25.72 -32.20 18.57
CA ALA A 295 -27.18 -32.34 18.54
C ALA A 295 -27.64 -33.32 17.44
N ALA A 296 -27.04 -33.25 16.25
CA ALA A 296 -27.32 -34.17 15.16
C ALA A 296 -26.90 -35.61 15.49
N ALA A 297 -25.75 -35.80 16.14
CA ALA A 297 -25.29 -37.10 16.62
C ALA A 297 -26.24 -37.67 17.70
N ALA A 298 -26.68 -36.85 18.64
CA ALA A 298 -27.66 -37.25 19.65
C ALA A 298 -29.01 -37.64 19.02
N ALA A 299 -29.47 -36.91 18.02
CA ALA A 299 -30.69 -37.22 17.27
C ALA A 299 -30.56 -38.56 16.51
N ARG A 300 -29.44 -38.81 15.84
CA ARG A 300 -29.16 -40.10 15.18
C ARG A 300 -29.17 -41.26 16.18
N ALA A 301 -28.49 -41.11 17.31
CA ALA A 301 -28.49 -42.14 18.37
C ALA A 301 -29.90 -42.40 18.94
N ALA A 302 -30.74 -41.37 19.04
CA ALA A 302 -32.14 -41.54 19.46
C ALA A 302 -32.97 -42.31 18.43
N VAL A 303 -32.80 -42.00 17.13
CA VAL A 303 -33.46 -42.73 16.03
C VAL A 303 -32.99 -44.19 15.99
N GLU A 304 -31.70 -44.45 16.13
CA GLU A 304 -31.15 -45.81 16.18
C GLU A 304 -31.71 -46.61 17.36
N ARG A 305 -31.78 -46.02 18.56
CA ARG A 305 -32.41 -46.66 19.72
C ARG A 305 -33.89 -46.96 19.48
N ALA A 306 -34.63 -46.02 18.90
CA ALA A 306 -36.04 -46.23 18.55
C ALA A 306 -36.20 -47.36 17.50
N ALA A 307 -35.32 -47.40 16.50
CA ALA A 307 -35.29 -48.46 15.50
C ALA A 307 -34.92 -49.83 16.12
N GLN A 308 -33.98 -49.89 17.06
CA GLN A 308 -33.65 -51.12 17.79
C GLN A 308 -34.83 -51.64 18.62
N LEU A 309 -35.55 -50.75 19.31
CA LEU A 309 -36.76 -51.11 20.06
C LEU A 309 -37.90 -51.57 19.14
N ALA A 310 -38.06 -50.94 17.97
CA ALA A 310 -39.04 -51.36 16.97
C ALA A 310 -38.66 -52.72 16.35
N ALA A 311 -37.38 -52.94 16.05
CA ALA A 311 -36.87 -54.18 15.49
C ALA A 311 -36.97 -55.35 16.48
N SER A 312 -36.73 -55.12 17.77
CA SER A 312 -36.96 -56.14 18.80
C SER A 312 -38.45 -56.45 18.98
N ALA A 313 -39.33 -55.45 18.92
CA ALA A 313 -40.78 -55.66 18.93
C ALA A 313 -41.29 -56.43 17.70
N CYS A 314 -40.68 -56.25 16.52
CA CYS A 314 -41.05 -56.96 15.29
C CYS A 314 -40.38 -58.34 15.13
N ARG A 315 -39.45 -58.75 16.00
CA ARG A 315 -38.75 -60.05 15.88
C ARG A 315 -39.49 -61.24 16.46
N GLU A 316 -40.68 -61.05 17.03
CA GLU A 316 -41.47 -62.15 17.59
C GLU A 316 -42.20 -63.01 16.52
N TRP A 317 -42.28 -62.56 15.25
CA TRP A 317 -43.08 -63.23 14.21
C TRP A 317 -42.30 -63.70 12.97
N ALA A 318 -41.04 -63.28 12.77
CA ALA A 318 -40.24 -63.67 11.61
C ALA A 318 -38.98 -64.42 12.06
N ARG A 319 -39.07 -65.75 12.18
CA ARG A 319 -37.90 -66.62 12.30
C ARG A 319 -37.11 -66.57 10.98
N ASP A 320 -35.78 -66.47 11.08
CA ASP A 320 -34.89 -66.69 9.94
C ASP A 320 -35.16 -68.08 9.36
N GLY A 321 -35.67 -68.10 8.14
CA GLY A 321 -35.99 -69.31 7.39
C GLY A 321 -35.20 -69.36 6.09
N PRO A 322 -35.13 -70.54 5.44
CA PRO A 322 -34.40 -70.70 4.18
C PRO A 322 -34.90 -69.75 3.09
N GLU A 323 -36.17 -69.33 3.14
CA GLU A 323 -36.76 -68.34 2.24
C GLU A 323 -36.14 -66.95 2.41
N THR A 324 -35.85 -66.52 3.65
CA THR A 324 -35.20 -65.23 3.90
C THR A 324 -33.73 -65.22 3.47
N ASP A 325 -33.05 -66.36 3.56
CA ASP A 325 -31.66 -66.46 3.12
C ASP A 325 -31.56 -66.52 1.59
N ALA A 326 -32.51 -67.16 0.90
CA ALA A 326 -32.64 -67.08 -0.56
C ALA A 326 -32.95 -65.65 -1.05
N LEU A 327 -33.73 -64.89 -0.28
CA LEU A 327 -34.01 -63.48 -0.59
C LEU A 327 -32.78 -62.60 -0.34
N LYS A 328 -31.99 -62.88 0.70
CA LYS A 328 -30.70 -62.20 0.94
C LYS A 328 -29.70 -62.53 -0.18
N SER A 329 -29.58 -63.80 -0.59
CA SER A 329 -28.65 -64.20 -1.66
C SER A 329 -29.02 -63.55 -2.99
N SER A 330 -30.30 -63.57 -3.38
CA SER A 330 -30.75 -62.90 -4.61
C SER A 330 -30.57 -61.38 -4.59
N LYS A 331 -30.67 -60.73 -3.41
CA LYS A 331 -30.33 -59.30 -3.28
C LYS A 331 -28.84 -59.02 -3.46
N ILE A 332 -27.98 -59.91 -2.97
CA ILE A 332 -26.52 -59.80 -3.15
C ILE A 332 -26.18 -60.01 -4.62
N GLU A 333 -26.70 -61.06 -5.26
CA GLU A 333 -26.51 -61.32 -6.69
C GLU A 333 -26.97 -60.14 -7.56
N LEU A 334 -28.12 -59.53 -7.24
CA LEU A 334 -28.60 -58.35 -7.95
C LEU A 334 -27.69 -57.12 -7.74
N ALA A 335 -27.13 -56.95 -6.56
CA ALA A 335 -26.17 -55.87 -6.29
C ALA A 335 -24.85 -56.07 -7.06
N GLU A 336 -24.37 -57.31 -7.17
CA GLU A 336 -23.19 -57.67 -7.96
C GLU A 336 -23.42 -57.39 -9.46
N LEU A 337 -24.56 -57.81 -10.01
CA LEU A 337 -24.90 -57.54 -11.41
C LEU A 337 -25.04 -56.05 -11.73
N LEU A 338 -25.54 -55.25 -10.78
CA LEU A 338 -25.60 -53.79 -10.94
C LEU A 338 -24.21 -53.16 -10.91
N ALA A 339 -23.31 -53.65 -10.06
CA ALA A 339 -21.92 -53.20 -10.02
C ALA A 339 -21.18 -53.52 -11.33
N GLU A 340 -21.30 -54.75 -11.85
CA GLU A 340 -20.72 -55.15 -13.14
C GLU A 340 -21.24 -54.29 -14.31
N LEU A 341 -22.54 -53.96 -14.30
CA LEU A 341 -23.16 -53.11 -15.31
C LEU A 341 -22.62 -51.67 -15.26
N ASP A 342 -22.41 -51.13 -14.07
CA ASP A 342 -21.84 -49.79 -13.90
C ASP A 342 -20.35 -49.75 -14.26
N GLU A 343 -19.57 -50.80 -13.97
CA GLU A 343 -18.20 -50.97 -14.46
C GLU A 343 -18.16 -51.01 -16.00
N ALA A 344 -19.03 -51.80 -16.64
CA ALA A 344 -19.13 -51.87 -18.09
C ALA A 344 -19.49 -50.51 -18.72
N ARG A 345 -20.40 -49.75 -18.09
CA ARG A 345 -20.74 -48.38 -18.52
C ARG A 345 -19.55 -47.44 -18.40
N LEU A 346 -18.76 -47.57 -17.33
CA LEU A 346 -17.58 -46.76 -17.09
C LEU A 346 -16.47 -47.07 -18.10
N HIS A 347 -16.23 -48.35 -18.40
CA HIS A 347 -15.33 -48.78 -19.48
C HIS A 347 -15.74 -48.19 -20.82
N ARG A 348 -17.01 -48.29 -21.20
CA ARG A 348 -17.52 -47.71 -22.46
C ARG A 348 -17.36 -46.18 -22.52
N ARG A 349 -17.55 -45.46 -21.40
CA ARG A 349 -17.30 -44.01 -21.35
C ARG A 349 -15.81 -43.67 -21.51
N ARG A 350 -14.90 -44.47 -20.94
CA ARG A 350 -13.45 -44.30 -21.12
C ARG A 350 -13.05 -44.53 -22.58
N GLU A 351 -13.56 -45.60 -23.21
CA GLU A 351 -13.33 -45.90 -24.63
C GLU A 351 -13.84 -44.77 -25.54
N LEU A 352 -15.05 -44.27 -25.30
CA LEU A 352 -15.59 -43.15 -26.08
C LEU A 352 -14.74 -41.88 -25.94
N LYS A 353 -14.24 -41.57 -24.74
CA LYS A 353 -13.33 -40.43 -24.52
C LYS A 353 -12.00 -40.63 -25.23
N ALA A 354 -11.44 -41.84 -25.21
CA ALA A 354 -10.19 -42.15 -25.92
C ALA A 354 -10.36 -41.98 -27.43
N LEU A 355 -11.44 -42.53 -28.01
CA LEU A 355 -11.76 -42.37 -29.43
C LEU A 355 -12.01 -40.90 -29.80
N GLN A 356 -12.66 -40.11 -28.93
CA GLN A 356 -12.85 -38.68 -29.17
C GLN A 356 -11.50 -37.93 -29.19
N GLN A 357 -10.60 -38.23 -28.25
CA GLN A 357 -9.26 -37.65 -28.25
C GLN A 357 -8.47 -38.01 -29.51
N GLU A 358 -8.55 -39.27 -29.97
CA GLU A 358 -7.94 -39.70 -31.23
C GLU A 358 -8.49 -38.89 -32.42
N VAL A 359 -9.81 -38.73 -32.52
CA VAL A 359 -10.42 -37.91 -33.57
C VAL A 359 -9.95 -36.46 -33.50
N GLU A 360 -9.93 -35.84 -32.32
CA GLU A 360 -9.44 -34.47 -32.15
C GLU A 360 -7.96 -34.34 -32.52
N THR A 361 -7.11 -35.31 -32.20
CA THR A 361 -5.70 -35.31 -32.61
C THR A 361 -5.57 -35.39 -34.13
N LEU A 362 -6.31 -36.28 -34.78
CA LEU A 362 -6.32 -36.40 -36.24
C LEU A 362 -6.92 -35.17 -36.93
N GLU A 363 -7.88 -34.49 -36.30
CA GLU A 363 -8.41 -33.22 -36.80
C GLU A 363 -7.39 -32.09 -36.66
N ARG A 364 -6.67 -31.99 -35.55
CA ARG A 364 -5.57 -31.02 -35.38
C ARG A 364 -4.45 -31.28 -36.37
N GLU A 365 -4.07 -32.53 -36.57
CA GLU A 365 -3.09 -32.92 -37.60
C GLU A 365 -3.58 -32.51 -39.00
N ASN A 366 -4.83 -32.83 -39.35
CA ASN A 366 -5.42 -32.39 -40.63
C ASN A 366 -5.48 -30.87 -40.77
N GLN A 367 -5.83 -30.14 -39.72
CA GLN A 367 -5.81 -28.68 -39.72
C GLN A 367 -4.39 -28.15 -39.90
N TRP A 368 -3.41 -28.75 -39.22
CA TRP A 368 -2.00 -28.41 -39.35
C TRP A 368 -1.48 -28.66 -40.78
N PHE A 369 -1.90 -29.76 -41.42
CA PHE A 369 -1.64 -30.00 -42.84
C PHE A 369 -2.30 -28.95 -43.74
N ARG A 370 -3.54 -28.53 -43.43
CA ARG A 370 -4.27 -27.51 -44.22
C ARG A 370 -3.73 -26.09 -44.05
N SER A 371 -3.24 -25.74 -42.88
CA SER A 371 -2.67 -24.41 -42.60
C SER A 371 -1.25 -24.24 -43.17
N GLY A 372 -0.74 -25.21 -43.92
CA GLY A 372 0.60 -25.16 -44.51
C GLY A 372 1.73 -25.44 -43.50
N GLY A 373 1.43 -26.05 -42.35
CA GLY A 373 2.42 -26.35 -41.31
C GLY A 373 3.53 -27.29 -41.77
N HIS A 374 3.26 -28.14 -42.76
CA HIS A 374 4.28 -29.01 -43.36
C HIS A 374 4.96 -28.42 -44.61
N ASP A 375 4.44 -27.33 -45.18
CA ASP A 375 4.90 -26.86 -46.47
C ASP A 375 5.06 -25.32 -46.47
N GLN A 376 6.28 -24.89 -46.10
CA GLN A 376 7.03 -23.92 -46.91
C GLN A 376 7.35 -24.48 -48.31
N TYR A 377 6.47 -25.32 -48.88
CA TYR A 377 6.45 -25.52 -50.31
C TYR A 377 5.85 -24.24 -50.90
N GLU A 378 6.69 -23.21 -50.94
CA GLU A 378 6.50 -22.08 -51.84
C GLU A 378 6.37 -22.68 -53.23
N ALA A 379 5.13 -22.92 -53.66
CA ALA A 379 4.83 -23.22 -55.04
C ALA A 379 5.52 -22.11 -55.83
N PRO A 380 6.52 -22.41 -56.67
CA PRO A 380 7.26 -21.38 -57.37
C PRO A 380 6.24 -20.51 -58.11
N ALA A 381 6.26 -19.20 -57.87
CA ALA A 381 5.23 -18.23 -58.27
C ALA A 381 4.89 -18.21 -59.78
N SER A 382 5.59 -19.01 -60.58
CA SER A 382 5.25 -19.29 -61.98
C SER A 382 5.72 -20.68 -62.40
N PHE A 383 4.96 -21.33 -63.27
CA PHE A 383 5.34 -22.58 -63.97
C PHE A 383 6.72 -22.47 -64.65
N THR A 384 7.08 -21.27 -65.13
CA THR A 384 8.38 -20.97 -65.72
C THR A 384 9.55 -21.09 -64.74
N ALA A 385 9.35 -20.81 -63.45
CA ALA A 385 10.38 -20.98 -62.42
C ALA A 385 10.60 -22.45 -62.06
N SER A 386 9.52 -23.25 -62.04
CA SER A 386 9.60 -24.71 -61.90
C SER A 386 10.37 -25.35 -63.07
N LEU A 387 10.05 -24.97 -64.31
CA LEU A 387 10.78 -25.44 -65.48
C LEU A 387 12.25 -25.02 -65.46
N ARG A 388 12.60 -23.78 -65.09
CA ARG A 388 14.02 -23.38 -64.94
C ARG A 388 14.76 -24.22 -63.91
N LYS A 389 14.15 -24.52 -62.76
CA LYS A 389 14.76 -25.34 -61.71
C LYS A 389 15.00 -26.77 -62.23
N LEU A 390 14.02 -27.33 -62.93
CA LEU A 390 14.10 -28.66 -63.55
C LEU A 390 15.16 -28.72 -64.68
N PHE A 391 15.23 -27.70 -65.53
CA PHE A 391 16.29 -27.56 -66.53
C PHE A 391 17.67 -27.34 -65.89
N LYS A 392 17.78 -26.60 -64.78
CA LYS A 392 19.05 -26.38 -64.07
C LYS A 392 19.59 -27.66 -63.42
N VAL A 393 18.70 -28.51 -62.89
CA VAL A 393 19.03 -29.86 -62.40
C VAL A 393 19.39 -30.79 -63.56
N ALA A 394 18.62 -30.79 -64.65
CA ALA A 394 18.88 -31.65 -65.82
C ALA A 394 20.16 -31.29 -66.59
N ILE A 395 20.61 -30.02 -66.54
CA ILE A 395 21.86 -29.54 -67.15
C ILE A 395 23.09 -29.79 -66.25
N GLY A 396 22.89 -30.33 -65.03
CA GLY A 396 23.99 -30.75 -64.14
C GLY A 396 24.84 -29.59 -63.60
N LYS A 397 24.25 -28.39 -63.48
CA LYS A 397 24.98 -27.16 -63.12
C LYS A 397 24.43 -26.44 -61.88
N GLY A 398 23.69 -27.14 -61.05
CA GLY A 398 23.20 -26.63 -59.77
C GLY A 398 23.69 -27.55 -58.66
N ASP A 399 24.55 -27.01 -57.80
CA ASP A 399 25.06 -27.66 -56.61
C ASP A 399 23.93 -28.25 -55.77
N ALA A 400 24.21 -29.44 -55.24
CA ALA A 400 23.37 -30.07 -54.22
C ALA A 400 23.13 -29.06 -53.10
N PRO A 401 21.88 -28.81 -52.67
CA PRO A 401 21.69 -28.12 -51.40
C PRO A 401 22.33 -29.01 -50.34
N ASP A 402 23.36 -28.48 -49.67
CA ASP A 402 23.95 -29.04 -48.47
C ASP A 402 22.82 -29.48 -47.54
N SER A 403 22.57 -30.78 -47.49
CA SER A 403 21.77 -31.41 -46.45
C SER A 403 22.62 -31.35 -45.18
N THR A 404 22.64 -30.20 -44.53
CA THR A 404 23.07 -30.10 -43.13
C THR A 404 22.18 -31.05 -42.32
N PRO A 405 22.75 -32.09 -41.67
CA PRO A 405 21.98 -32.95 -40.79
C PRO A 405 21.65 -32.14 -39.54
N THR A 406 20.45 -31.55 -39.51
CA THR A 406 19.89 -30.99 -38.28
C THR A 406 19.68 -32.15 -37.32
N SER A 407 20.49 -32.16 -36.27
CA SER A 407 20.47 -33.07 -35.15
C SER A 407 19.06 -33.23 -34.57
N THR A 408 18.47 -34.40 -34.77
CA THR A 408 17.35 -34.92 -33.99
C THR A 408 17.83 -35.13 -32.56
N SER A 409 17.64 -34.13 -31.72
CA SER A 409 17.66 -34.30 -30.27
C SER A 409 16.32 -34.89 -29.85
N SER A 410 16.34 -36.16 -29.46
CA SER A 410 15.22 -36.83 -28.82
C SER A 410 14.95 -36.18 -27.46
N PRO A 411 13.71 -35.75 -27.15
CA PRO A 411 13.31 -35.59 -25.76
C PRO A 411 13.05 -36.99 -25.18
N SER A 412 13.83 -37.33 -24.14
CA SER A 412 13.51 -38.42 -23.23
C SER A 412 12.13 -38.20 -22.63
N ALA A 413 11.36 -39.29 -22.54
CA ALA A 413 10.16 -39.40 -21.71
C ALA A 413 10.45 -39.10 -20.24
#